data_AF-C3Y6L0-F1
#
_entry.id   AF-C3Y6L0-F1
#
_cell.length_a   1.000
_cell.length_b   1.000
_cell.length_c   1.000
_cell.angle_alpha   90.00
_cell.angle_beta   90.00
_cell.angle_gamma   90.00
#
_symmetry.space_group_name_H-M   'P 1'
#
loop_
_entity.id
_entity.type
_entity.pdbx_description
1 polymer ?
#
loop_
_entity_poly.entity_id
_entity_poly.type
_entity_poly.pdbx_seq_one_letter_code
_entity_poly.pdbx_strand_id
1 'polypeptide(L)' 'MAAAAPFREELTCSICLELFTKPKVLLCQHTFCKDCLQGLAGMRRTFHCPICRRKVKLPRSRIAGLPDNLIAANMCE' A
#
# COMPACT_ATOMS: atom_id res chain seq x y z
N MET A 1 26.54 -19.25 5.93
CA MET A 1 26.34 -18.16 4.96
C MET A 1 24.92 -17.63 5.13
N ALA A 2 24.77 -16.30 5.06
CA ALA A 2 23.53 -15.50 5.07
C ALA A 2 22.79 -15.35 6.42
N ALA A 3 23.07 -14.24 7.11
CA ALA A 3 22.13 -13.60 8.02
C ALA A 3 20.95 -13.08 7.19
N ALA A 4 19.83 -13.80 7.21
CA ALA A 4 18.56 -13.25 6.73
C ALA A 4 18.03 -12.34 7.85
N ALA A 5 18.32 -11.04 7.74
CA ALA A 5 17.73 -10.03 8.60
C ALA A 5 16.19 -10.19 8.58
N PRO A 6 15.51 -10.26 9.74
CA PRO A 6 14.05 -10.47 9.81
C PRO A 6 13.21 -9.25 9.38
N PHE A 7 13.78 -8.31 8.62
CA PHE A 7 13.20 -6.97 8.39
C PHE A 7 12.53 -6.80 7.01
N ARG A 8 12.39 -7.88 6.21
CA ARG A 8 11.89 -7.79 4.83
C ARG A 8 10.38 -7.99 4.69
N GLU A 9 9.68 -8.43 5.72
CA GLU A 9 8.24 -8.69 5.64
C GLU A 9 7.39 -7.40 5.72
N GLU A 10 7.96 -6.31 6.22
CA GLU A 10 7.24 -5.04 6.43
C GLU A 10 7.14 -4.15 5.18
N LEU A 11 7.82 -4.51 4.08
CA LEU A 11 7.89 -3.72 2.84
C LEU A 11 7.31 -4.42 1.60
N THR A 12 6.51 -5.47 1.81
CA THR A 12 5.89 -6.25 0.72
C THR A 12 4.40 -5.98 0.61
N CYS A 13 3.91 -5.94 -0.63
CA CYS A 13 2.50 -5.72 -0.90
C CYS A 13 1.72 -7.03 -0.82
N SER A 14 0.69 -7.10 0.02
CA SER A 14 -0.15 -8.31 0.15
C SER A 14 -1.03 -8.62 -1.08
N ILE A 15 -0.97 -7.81 -2.14
CA ILE A 15 -1.71 -8.04 -3.40
C ILE A 15 -0.80 -8.71 -4.44
N CYS A 16 0.35 -8.11 -4.75
CA CYS A 16 1.30 -8.66 -5.71
C CYS A 16 2.39 -9.53 -5.09
N LEU A 17 2.50 -9.55 -3.76
CA LEU A 17 3.53 -10.23 -2.97
C LEU A 17 4.97 -9.77 -3.25
N GLU A 18 5.11 -8.63 -3.93
CA GLU A 18 6.39 -7.99 -4.27
C GLU A 18 6.67 -6.78 -3.37
N LEU A 19 7.90 -6.25 -3.46
CA LEU A 19 8.28 -4.99 -2.80
C LEU A 19 7.36 -3.84 -3.22
N PHE A 20 7.01 -2.98 -2.26
CA PHE A 20 6.13 -1.84 -2.51
C PHE A 20 6.67 -0.91 -3.61
N THR A 21 5.93 -0.83 -4.71
CA THR A 21 6.19 0.14 -5.78
C THR A 21 5.17 1.28 -5.67
N LYS A 22 5.65 2.49 -5.35
CA LYS A 22 4.82 3.68 -5.07
C LYS A 22 3.75 3.37 -3.99
N PRO A 23 4.18 3.06 -2.75
CA PRO A 23 3.28 2.68 -1.67
C PRO A 23 2.26 3.77 -1.36
N LYS A 24 0.97 3.44 -1.45
CA LYS A 24 -0.12 4.30 -0.99
C LYS A 24 -0.66 3.76 0.32
N VAL A 25 -0.78 4.62 1.32
CA VAL A 25 -1.38 4.25 2.60
C VAL A 25 -2.87 4.55 2.59
N LEU A 26 -3.64 3.57 3.05
CA LEU A 26 -5.07 3.73 3.27
C LEU A 26 -5.31 4.31 4.67
N LEU A 27 -6.45 4.95 4.89
CA LEU A 27 -6.86 5.46 6.21
C LEU A 27 -6.92 4.37 7.30
N CYS A 28 -6.96 3.10 6.90
CA CYS A 28 -6.87 1.96 7.82
C CYS A 28 -5.43 1.53 8.14
N GLN A 29 -4.44 2.37 7.84
CA GLN A 29 -3.00 2.18 8.05
C GLN A 29 -2.36 1.04 7.24
N HIS A 30 -3.06 0.47 6.26
CA HIS A 30 -2.51 -0.56 5.39
C HIS A 30 -1.94 0.04 4.10
N THR A 31 -0.79 -0.48 3.66
CA THR A 31 -0.04 0.02 2.52
C THR A 31 -0.11 -0.97 1.36
N PHE A 32 -0.26 -0.47 0.14
CA PHE A 32 -0.29 -1.27 -1.08
C PHE A 32 0.34 -0.51 -2.24
N CYS A 33 0.77 -1.22 -3.28
CA CYS A 33 1.25 -0.59 -4.50
C CYS A 33 0.14 0.24 -5.16
N LYS A 34 0.51 1.40 -5.72
CA LYS A 34 -0.43 2.25 -6.47
C LYS A 34 -1.16 1.44 -7.55
N ASP A 35 -0.44 0.66 -8.34
CA ASP A 35 -1.02 -0.11 -9.45
C ASP A 35 -1.93 -1.23 -8.94
N CYS A 36 -1.57 -1.89 -7.82
CA CYS A 36 -2.43 -2.90 -7.17
C CYS A 36 -3.76 -2.30 -6.69
N LEU A 37 -3.73 -1.12 -6.08
CA LEU A 37 -4.95 -0.41 -5.68
C LEU A 37 -5.75 0.08 -6.88
N GLN A 38 -5.09 0.47 -7.99
CA GLN A 38 -5.78 0.86 -9.21
C GLN A 38 -6.53 -0.32 -9.83
N GLY A 39 -5.92 -1.50 -9.86
CA GLY A 39 -6.58 -2.74 -10.28
C GLY A 39 -7.75 -3.12 -9.37
N LEU A 40 -7.55 -3.05 -8.05
CA LEU A 40 -8.57 -3.41 -7.05
C LEU A 40 -9.79 -2.47 -7.09
N ALA A 41 -9.56 -1.17 -7.18
CA ALA A 41 -10.63 -0.19 -7.30
C ALA A 41 -11.28 -0.21 -8.70
N GLY A 42 -10.49 -0.49 -9.74
CA GLY A 42 -10.92 -0.45 -11.14
C GLY A 42 -11.53 0.92 -11.48
N MET A 43 -12.77 0.90 -11.99
CA MET A 43 -13.56 2.11 -12.25
C MET A 43 -14.34 2.63 -11.04
N ARG A 44 -14.35 1.89 -9.92
CA ARG A 44 -15.11 2.28 -8.72
C ARG A 44 -14.38 3.34 -7.92
N ARG A 45 -15.15 4.25 -7.32
CA ARG A 45 -14.63 5.29 -6.41
C ARG A 45 -14.52 4.81 -4.95
N THR A 46 -14.90 3.58 -4.68
CA THR A 46 -14.86 2.99 -3.35
C THR A 46 -14.51 1.51 -3.44
N PHE A 47 -13.72 1.02 -2.50
CA PHE A 47 -13.38 -0.40 -2.37
C PHE A 47 -13.21 -0.74 -0.87
N HIS A 48 -12.95 -2.01 -0.57
CA HIS A 48 -12.66 -2.46 0.80
C HIS A 48 -11.20 -2.88 0.88
N CYS A 49 -10.53 -2.50 1.98
CA CYS A 49 -9.16 -2.94 2.23
C CYS A 49 -9.09 -4.48 2.23
N PRO A 50 -8.16 -5.10 1.48
CA PRO A 50 -8.01 -6.56 1.46
C PRO A 50 -7.69 -7.18 2.82
N ILE A 51 -7.05 -6.41 3.71
CA ILE A 51 -6.58 -6.90 5.02
C ILE A 51 -7.66 -6.77 6.08
N CYS A 52 -8.18 -5.56 6.30
CA CYS A 52 -9.12 -5.28 7.39
C CYS A 52 -10.58 -5.04 6.94
N ARG A 53 -10.86 -5.16 5.63
CA ARG A 53 -12.17 -4.92 5.01
C ARG A 53 -12.78 -3.54 5.25
N ARG A 54 -12.01 -2.59 5.80
CA ARG A 54 -12.47 -1.22 6.02
C ARG A 54 -12.73 -0.53 4.68
N LYS A 55 -13.87 0.16 4.59
CA LYS A 55 -14.30 0.87 3.37
C LYS A 55 -13.38 2.05 3.10
N VAL A 56 -12.79 2.07 1.91
CA VAL A 56 -11.93 3.16 1.43
C VAL A 56 -12.68 3.94 0.37
N LYS A 57 -12.79 5.25 0.58
CA LYS A 57 -13.36 6.18 -0.40
C LYS A 57 -12.23 6.92 -1.11
N LEU A 58 -12.27 6.92 -2.43
CA LEU A 58 -11.26 7.58 -3.25
C LEU A 58 -11.64 9.04 -3.55
N PRO A 59 -10.67 9.97 -3.49
CA PRO A 59 -10.87 11.35 -3.91
C PRO A 59 -11.08 11.43 -5.44
N ARG A 60 -11.37 12.64 -5.96
CA ARG A 60 -11.50 12.86 -7.42
C ARG A 60 -10.26 12.37 -8.19
N SER A 61 -9.08 12.48 -7.59
CA SER A 61 -7.80 12.01 -8.12
C SER A 61 -7.56 10.50 -7.97
N ARG A 62 -8.58 9.70 -7.63
CA ARG A 62 -8.53 8.24 -7.42
C ARG A 62 -7.36 7.83 -6.50
N ILE A 63 -6.67 6.74 -6.85
CA ILE A 63 -5.51 6.22 -6.11
C ILE A 63 -4.36 7.23 -6.06
N ALA A 64 -4.18 8.04 -7.10
CA ALA A 64 -3.10 9.01 -7.17
C ALA A 64 -3.23 10.10 -6.09
N GLY A 65 -4.45 10.39 -5.63
CA GLY A 65 -4.71 11.37 -4.56
C GLY A 65 -4.66 10.80 -3.13
N LEU A 66 -4.34 9.52 -2.94
CA LEU A 66 -4.10 8.98 -1.60
C LEU A 66 -2.73 9.47 -1.08
N PRO A 67 -2.54 9.60 0.25
CA PRO A 67 -1.23 9.89 0.81
C PRO A 67 -0.25 8.75 0.48
N ASP A 68 1.00 9.12 0.17
CA ASP A 68 2.11 8.18 0.08
C ASP A 68 2.54 7.79 1.49
N ASN A 69 2.77 6.51 1.75
CA ASN A 69 3.28 6.11 3.06
C ASN A 69 4.77 6.42 3.12
N LEU A 70 5.13 7.57 3.71
CA LEU A 70 6.52 7.99 3.89
C LEU A 70 7.25 7.21 5.00
N ILE A 71 6.62 6.20 5.62
CA ILE A 71 7.21 5.38 6.68
C ILE A 71 8.35 4.47 6.14
N ALA A 72 8.45 4.27 4.83
CA ALA A 72 9.62 3.63 4.20
C ALA A 72 10.74 4.61 3.80
N ALA A 73 10.64 5.89 4.19
CA ALA A 73 11.64 6.92 3.88
C ALA A 73 12.43 7.39 5.10
N ASN A 74 12.23 6.80 6.29
CA ASN A 74 12.89 7.29 7.50
C ASN A 74 13.55 6.17 8.31
N MET A 75 14.76 5.82 7.90
CA MET A 75 15.90 5.35 8.71
C MET A 75 17.07 5.18 7.71
N CYS A 76 18.19 5.91 7.74
CA CYS A 76 18.96 6.43 8.87
C CYS A 76 19.44 7.88 8.63
N GLU A 77 19.50 8.68 9.71
CA GLU A 77 20.72 9.43 10.01
C GLU A 77 21.61 8.52 10.88
#